data_AF-A0A090DAA4-F1
#
_entry.id   AF-A0A090DAA4-F1
#
_cell.length_a   1.000
_cell.length_b   1.000
_cell.length_c   1.000
_cell.angle_alpha   90.00
_cell.angle_beta   90.00
_cell.angle_gamma   90.00
#
_symmetry.space_group_name_H-M   'P 1'
#
loop_
_entity.id
_entity.type
_entity.pdbx_description
1 polymer ?
#
loop_
_entity_poly.entity_id
_entity_poly.type
_entity_poly.pdbx_seq_one_letter_code
_entity_poly.pdbx_strand_id
1 'polypeptide(L)'
;MAEPTPPAQPSAPVTPPAAEVAEKAAKAPERNRALRMLGLPALPKKLPSRNWMIFWTLSTAITAGIIYDKREKKRAIAKWRHAVEHLAKEPLPSHNALSELRKITIYLSAPPGDGLRTAQDHYTEYVKPILAASGLDWEFVQGRRDGDVRAYTAEKIRRHRKQVDSGEVEPELPDEPTKEEIIAAHRKIRGIKDYDGIKGDIVIGRHTWKEYLRGLHEGWLGPLTAPPLPIPEPLPTAESDSEKSEEEKKKEEEEKKKEEESKPKRPPQPRPYNTPADYPSSPLPSSIPNEFSPVAPVREPHLLGFLSTPTRLYRFFNRRHLADEIGRDVAAVCLAHYRHFSEQSGEDQKYEQEEVLAFEEKDWIKSLWKEAGDEPENVKEREKAGITEVVRARPLVLDPRIAERMRRFELSKEDVERVAKIAVPEEEIEGWTKGKFRQLYRWGKGKVMGEEKRSNVEDVD
;
A
#
# COMPACT_ATOMS: atom_id res chain seq x y z
N MET A 1 -44.93 55.65 30.63
CA MET A 1 -45.75 55.03 31.70
C MET A 1 -46.31 53.73 31.16
N ALA A 2 -46.15 52.66 31.96
CA ALA A 2 -46.83 51.36 31.89
C ALA A 2 -46.68 50.52 30.60
N GLU A 3 -45.83 49.49 30.67
CA GLU A 3 -46.23 48.15 30.25
C GLU A 3 -46.97 47.49 31.44
N PRO A 4 -48.03 46.67 31.24
CA PRO A 4 -47.84 45.24 30.92
C PRO A 4 -48.92 44.67 29.97
N THR A 5 -48.72 43.60 29.20
CA THR A 5 -48.97 42.19 29.62
C THR A 5 -48.79 41.27 28.39
N PRO A 6 -48.06 40.15 28.47
CA PRO A 6 -48.12 39.02 27.51
C PRO A 6 -48.95 37.86 28.11
N PRO A 7 -49.06 36.65 27.55
CA PRO A 7 -49.01 36.14 26.16
C PRO A 7 -50.24 35.26 25.80
N ALA A 8 -50.44 34.89 24.53
CA ALA A 8 -51.15 33.65 24.16
C ALA A 8 -50.93 33.26 22.69
N GLN A 9 -50.38 32.07 22.47
CA GLN A 9 -50.63 31.19 21.31
C GLN A 9 -51.02 29.80 21.89
N PRO A 10 -51.55 28.79 21.17
CA PRO A 10 -51.82 28.66 19.72
C PRO A 10 -53.18 27.99 19.37
N SER A 11 -53.56 27.88 18.08
CA SER A 11 -53.99 26.60 17.46
C SER A 11 -54.48 26.74 16.00
N ALA A 12 -53.91 25.84 15.18
CA ALA A 12 -54.38 25.20 13.93
C ALA A 12 -55.01 26.02 12.77
N PRO A 13 -54.45 25.95 11.55
CA PRO A 13 -55.02 26.57 10.36
C PRO A 13 -56.14 25.72 9.73
N VAL A 14 -57.24 26.39 9.43
CA VAL A 14 -58.40 25.89 8.67
C VAL A 14 -58.07 25.87 7.17
N THR A 15 -58.24 24.71 6.54
CA THR A 15 -58.22 24.54 5.08
C THR A 15 -59.44 25.18 4.41
N PRO A 16 -59.27 26.02 3.36
CA PRO A 16 -60.34 26.38 2.42
C PRO A 16 -60.35 25.47 1.17
N PRO A 17 -61.48 25.43 0.43
CA PRO A 17 -61.93 24.26 -0.31
C PRO A 17 -61.41 24.15 -1.75
N ALA A 18 -61.44 22.91 -2.25
CA ALA A 18 -61.11 22.52 -3.60
C ALA A 18 -62.00 23.24 -4.64
N ALA A 19 -61.36 24.02 -5.52
CA ALA A 19 -61.94 24.50 -6.76
C ALA A 19 -61.38 23.68 -7.92
N GLU A 20 -62.29 23.03 -8.65
CA GLU A 20 -62.07 22.24 -9.83
C GLU A 20 -61.35 23.04 -10.92
N VAL A 21 -60.14 22.61 -11.29
CA VAL A 21 -59.62 22.81 -12.64
C VAL A 21 -59.45 21.44 -13.24
N ALA A 22 -60.44 21.05 -14.04
CA ALA A 22 -60.41 19.85 -14.86
C ALA A 22 -59.13 19.83 -15.71
N GLU A 23 -58.18 18.98 -15.34
CA GLU A 23 -57.08 18.59 -16.21
C GLU A 23 -57.68 17.99 -17.48
N LYS A 24 -57.56 18.72 -18.59
CA LYS A 24 -57.68 18.12 -19.92
C LYS A 24 -56.60 17.05 -20.03
N ALA A 25 -56.99 15.79 -19.83
CA ALA A 25 -56.17 14.64 -20.14
C ALA A 25 -55.66 14.77 -21.59
N ALA A 26 -54.36 15.03 -21.74
CA ALA A 26 -53.74 15.09 -23.05
C ALA A 26 -53.92 13.73 -23.75
N LYS A 27 -54.57 13.73 -24.93
CA LYS A 27 -54.72 12.53 -25.75
C LYS A 27 -53.35 11.89 -25.98
N ALA A 28 -53.23 10.60 -25.68
CA ALA A 28 -52.02 9.83 -25.96
C ALA A 28 -51.67 9.93 -27.47
N PRO A 29 -50.40 10.22 -27.83
CA PRO A 29 -50.04 10.45 -29.22
C PRO A 29 -50.27 9.20 -30.07
N GLU A 30 -50.75 9.38 -31.31
CA GLU A 30 -50.99 8.29 -32.25
C GLU A 30 -49.71 7.47 -32.47
N ARG A 31 -49.75 6.21 -32.02
CA ARG A 31 -48.66 5.23 -32.16
C ARG A 31 -48.75 4.60 -33.56
N ASN A 32 -47.64 4.52 -34.27
CA ASN A 32 -47.57 3.83 -35.56
C ASN A 32 -48.08 2.37 -35.41
N ARG A 33 -49.11 2.00 -36.16
CA ARG A 33 -49.79 0.69 -36.04
C ARG A 33 -48.83 -0.49 -36.22
N ALA A 34 -47.88 -0.40 -37.15
CA ALA A 34 -46.88 -1.44 -37.39
C ALA A 34 -45.97 -1.71 -36.16
N LEU A 35 -45.51 -0.66 -35.47
CA LEU A 35 -44.70 -0.80 -34.25
C LEU A 35 -45.50 -1.33 -33.06
N ARG A 36 -46.81 -1.08 -33.03
CA ARG A 36 -47.74 -1.64 -32.03
C ARG A 36 -47.94 -3.14 -32.23
N MET A 37 -48.07 -3.60 -33.48
CA MET A 37 -48.19 -5.03 -33.81
C MET A 37 -46.91 -5.82 -33.47
N LEU A 38 -45.74 -5.16 -33.52
CA LEU A 38 -44.45 -5.75 -33.13
C LEU A 38 -44.17 -5.69 -31.61
N GLY A 39 -45.11 -5.21 -30.78
CA GLY A 39 -44.96 -5.14 -29.33
C GLY A 39 -43.99 -4.07 -28.81
N LEU A 40 -43.32 -3.31 -29.69
CA LEU A 40 -42.29 -2.34 -29.33
C LEU A 40 -42.90 -1.05 -28.76
N PRO A 41 -42.52 -0.59 -27.55
CA PRO A 41 -43.10 0.60 -26.93
C PRO A 41 -42.94 1.84 -27.84
N ALA A 42 -43.85 2.80 -27.72
CA ALA A 42 -43.73 4.06 -28.46
C ALA A 42 -42.51 4.83 -27.93
N LEU A 43 -41.39 4.73 -28.65
CA LEU A 43 -40.19 5.51 -28.33
C LEU A 43 -40.54 7.01 -28.42
N PRO A 44 -40.08 7.85 -27.48
CA PRO A 44 -40.32 9.27 -27.54
C PRO A 44 -39.74 9.82 -28.86
N LYS A 45 -40.60 10.39 -29.72
CA LYS A 45 -40.17 10.96 -31.02
C LYS A 45 -39.29 12.21 -30.85
N LYS A 46 -39.23 12.79 -29.65
CA LYS A 46 -38.44 13.99 -29.34
C LYS A 46 -37.15 13.57 -28.65
N LEU A 47 -36.04 14.08 -29.15
CA LEU A 47 -34.74 13.94 -28.49
C LEU A 47 -34.81 14.55 -27.07
N PRO A 48 -34.02 14.01 -26.12
CA PRO A 48 -33.88 14.64 -24.81
C PRO A 48 -33.43 16.10 -24.95
N SER A 49 -33.84 16.95 -24.00
CA SER A 49 -33.50 18.38 -24.04
C SER A 49 -31.98 18.59 -24.01
N ARG A 50 -31.51 19.79 -24.42
CA ARG A 50 -30.08 20.14 -24.45
C ARG A 50 -29.36 19.82 -23.13
N ASN A 51 -29.96 20.18 -21.99
CA ASN A 51 -29.37 19.93 -20.68
C ASN A 51 -29.29 18.43 -20.36
N TRP A 52 -30.30 17.65 -20.77
CA TRP A 52 -30.28 16.19 -20.64
C TRP A 52 -29.23 15.55 -21.54
N MET A 53 -29.05 16.03 -22.78
CA MET A 53 -27.98 15.56 -23.65
C MET A 53 -26.60 15.87 -23.07
N ILE A 54 -26.39 17.07 -22.54
CA ILE A 54 -25.13 17.44 -21.87
C ILE A 54 -24.88 16.52 -20.66
N PHE A 55 -25.92 16.29 -19.84
CA PHE A 55 -25.83 15.39 -18.69
C PHE A 55 -25.45 13.95 -19.09
N TRP A 56 -26.15 13.38 -20.07
CA TRP A 56 -25.88 12.01 -20.53
C TRP A 56 -24.51 11.91 -21.21
N THR A 57 -24.12 12.87 -22.04
CA THR A 57 -22.81 12.85 -22.70
C THR A 57 -21.68 12.95 -21.69
N LEU A 58 -21.78 13.84 -20.69
CA LEU A 58 -20.75 13.96 -19.66
C LEU A 58 -20.68 12.72 -18.75
N SER A 59 -21.83 12.22 -18.28
CA SER A 59 -21.88 11.03 -17.43
C SER A 59 -21.39 9.77 -18.15
N THR A 60 -21.76 9.59 -19.43
CA THR A 60 -21.27 8.47 -20.25
C THR A 60 -19.79 8.59 -20.54
N ALA A 61 -19.27 9.78 -20.85
CA ALA A 61 -17.84 10.00 -21.07
C ALA A 61 -17.01 9.69 -19.83
N ILE A 62 -17.43 10.18 -18.65
CA ILE A 62 -16.76 9.88 -17.37
C ILE A 62 -16.82 8.37 -17.11
N THR A 63 -17.99 7.76 -17.21
CA THR A 63 -18.17 6.32 -16.96
C THR A 63 -17.32 5.47 -17.91
N ALA A 64 -17.29 5.84 -19.20
CA ALA A 64 -16.46 5.18 -20.21
C ALA A 64 -14.97 5.29 -19.87
N GLY A 65 -14.51 6.48 -19.44
CA GLY A 65 -13.13 6.69 -18.99
C GLY A 65 -12.75 5.79 -17.80
N ILE A 66 -13.63 5.66 -16.80
CA ILE A 66 -13.38 4.80 -15.63
C ILE A 66 -13.32 3.32 -16.04
N ILE A 67 -14.25 2.88 -16.89
CA ILE A 67 -14.28 1.50 -17.38
C ILE A 67 -13.03 1.21 -18.22
N TYR A 68 -12.62 2.16 -19.06
CA TYR A 68 -11.43 2.05 -19.90
C TYR A 68 -10.16 1.93 -19.07
N ASP A 69 -9.92 2.84 -18.12
CA ASP A 69 -8.71 2.78 -17.28
C ASP A 69 -8.68 1.50 -16.42
N LYS A 70 -9.81 1.06 -15.86
CA LYS A 70 -9.90 -0.23 -15.17
C LYS A 70 -9.59 -1.43 -16.07
N ARG A 71 -9.99 -1.38 -17.35
CA ARG A 71 -9.72 -2.42 -18.34
C ARG A 71 -8.23 -2.44 -18.68
N GLU A 72 -7.64 -1.30 -19.00
CA GLU A 72 -6.21 -1.18 -19.33
C GLU A 72 -5.31 -1.50 -18.13
N LYS A 73 -5.69 -1.10 -16.92
CA LYS A 73 -5.00 -1.52 -15.70
C LYS A 73 -4.95 -3.04 -15.55
N LYS A 74 -6.09 -3.72 -15.74
CA LYS A 74 -6.14 -5.20 -15.69
C LYS A 74 -5.28 -5.82 -16.78
N ARG A 75 -5.28 -5.23 -17.99
CA ARG A 75 -4.41 -5.64 -19.10
C ARG A 75 -2.93 -5.53 -18.72
N ALA A 76 -2.51 -4.41 -18.15
CA ALA A 76 -1.13 -4.21 -17.70
C ALA A 76 -0.73 -5.25 -16.65
N ILE A 77 -1.58 -5.47 -15.63
CA ILE A 77 -1.31 -6.49 -14.60
C ILE A 77 -1.23 -7.89 -15.23
N ALA A 78 -2.16 -8.26 -16.12
CA ALA A 78 -2.14 -9.56 -16.80
C ALA A 78 -0.88 -9.76 -17.64
N LYS A 79 -0.43 -8.72 -18.35
CA LYS A 79 0.82 -8.74 -19.14
C LYS A 79 2.02 -9.13 -18.26
N TRP A 80 2.15 -8.50 -17.09
CA TRP A 80 3.24 -8.80 -16.15
C TRP A 80 3.04 -10.14 -15.43
N ARG A 81 1.81 -10.61 -15.24
CA ARG A 81 1.54 -11.96 -14.73
C ARG A 81 2.05 -13.03 -15.70
N HIS A 82 1.71 -12.94 -16.98
CA HIS A 82 2.21 -13.87 -18.00
C HIS A 82 3.72 -13.80 -18.17
N ALA A 83 4.33 -12.61 -17.94
CA ALA A 83 5.77 -12.46 -17.98
C ALA A 83 6.51 -13.36 -16.96
N VAL A 84 5.93 -13.57 -15.77
CA VAL A 84 6.54 -14.32 -14.67
C VAL A 84 5.95 -15.72 -14.48
N GLU A 85 4.85 -16.03 -15.16
CA GLU A 85 4.08 -17.28 -14.99
C GLU A 85 4.90 -18.55 -15.25
N HIS A 86 5.92 -18.47 -16.11
CA HIS A 86 6.79 -19.61 -16.40
C HIS A 86 7.53 -20.12 -15.17
N LEU A 87 7.90 -19.23 -14.23
CA LEU A 87 8.59 -19.59 -12.99
C LEU A 87 7.76 -20.54 -12.11
N ALA A 88 6.45 -20.33 -12.07
CA ALA A 88 5.54 -21.19 -11.29
C ALA A 88 5.35 -22.58 -11.88
N LYS A 89 5.71 -22.78 -13.16
CA LYS A 89 5.55 -24.07 -13.88
C LYS A 89 6.81 -24.93 -13.79
N GLU A 90 7.89 -24.43 -13.22
CA GLU A 90 9.12 -25.19 -13.05
C GLU A 90 8.92 -26.30 -12.02
N PRO A 91 9.25 -27.57 -12.36
CA PRO A 91 9.08 -28.69 -11.44
C PRO A 91 10.08 -28.59 -10.29
N LEU A 92 9.62 -28.90 -9.07
CA LEU A 92 10.47 -28.90 -7.89
C LEU A 92 11.40 -30.12 -7.89
N PRO A 93 12.69 -29.96 -7.55
CA PRO A 93 13.67 -31.05 -7.60
C PRO A 93 13.47 -32.12 -6.52
N SER A 94 12.86 -31.77 -5.38
CA SER A 94 12.65 -32.71 -4.27
C SER A 94 11.38 -32.38 -3.47
N HIS A 95 10.89 -33.34 -2.69
CA HIS A 95 9.74 -33.12 -1.79
C HIS A 95 10.03 -32.04 -0.73
N ASN A 96 11.27 -31.90 -0.29
CA ASN A 96 11.69 -30.88 0.69
C ASN A 96 12.06 -29.54 0.04
N ALA A 97 12.08 -29.46 -1.29
CA ALA A 97 12.43 -28.23 -2.01
C ALA A 97 11.46 -27.09 -1.72
N LEU A 98 10.23 -27.37 -1.24
CA LEU A 98 9.28 -26.33 -0.86
C LEU A 98 9.83 -25.38 0.23
N SER A 99 10.61 -25.90 1.19
CA SER A 99 11.24 -25.06 2.21
C SER A 99 12.50 -24.35 1.73
N GLU A 100 13.06 -24.80 0.61
CA GLU A 100 14.25 -24.23 -0.02
C GLU A 100 13.86 -23.20 -1.10
N LEU A 101 12.58 -22.93 -1.31
CA LEU A 101 12.14 -21.94 -2.29
C LEU A 101 12.51 -20.51 -1.86
N ARG A 102 12.71 -19.68 -2.87
CA ARG A 102 12.99 -18.25 -2.70
C ARG A 102 11.80 -17.55 -2.02
N LYS A 103 12.06 -16.97 -0.86
CA LYS A 103 11.11 -16.15 -0.09
C LYS A 103 11.48 -14.67 -0.18
N ILE A 104 10.49 -13.82 -0.48
CA ILE A 104 10.66 -12.36 -0.57
C ILE A 104 10.11 -11.68 0.70
N THR A 105 10.78 -10.65 1.21
CA THR A 105 10.23 -9.83 2.29
C THR A 105 9.59 -8.56 1.72
N ILE A 106 8.35 -8.26 2.13
CA ILE A 106 7.60 -7.10 1.68
C ILE A 106 7.40 -6.15 2.86
N TYR A 107 7.94 -4.94 2.74
CA TYR A 107 7.80 -3.87 3.73
C TYR A 107 6.66 -2.95 3.34
N LEU A 108 5.72 -2.78 4.27
CA LEU A 108 4.53 -1.94 4.15
C LEU A 108 4.41 -1.07 5.39
N SER A 109 4.10 0.21 5.24
CA SER A 109 3.68 1.05 6.36
C SER A 109 2.51 1.93 5.94
N ALA A 110 1.86 2.55 6.92
CA ALA A 110 0.78 3.48 6.64
C ALA A 110 1.33 4.72 5.92
N PRO A 111 0.75 5.13 4.76
CA PRO A 111 1.15 6.37 4.13
C PRO A 111 0.90 7.56 5.07
N PRO A 112 1.73 8.61 5.03
CA PRO A 112 1.63 9.70 5.99
C PRO A 112 0.27 10.41 5.96
N GLY A 113 -0.42 10.45 7.09
CA GLY A 113 -1.74 11.07 7.24
C GLY A 113 -2.94 10.15 6.94
N ASP A 114 -2.71 8.86 6.66
CA ASP A 114 -3.77 7.87 6.45
C ASP A 114 -3.41 6.54 7.15
N GLY A 115 -4.27 5.52 7.06
CA GLY A 115 -4.08 4.22 7.70
C GLY A 115 -3.38 3.18 6.83
N LEU A 116 -2.92 2.10 7.47
CA LEU A 116 -2.24 0.96 6.83
C LEU A 116 -3.09 0.28 5.72
N ARG A 117 -4.41 0.43 5.77
CA ARG A 117 -5.32 -0.20 4.79
C ARG A 117 -5.02 0.26 3.37
N THR A 118 -4.65 1.52 3.16
CA THR A 118 -4.35 2.05 1.83
C THR A 118 -3.14 1.35 1.21
N ALA A 119 -2.08 1.11 1.99
CA ALA A 119 -0.92 0.34 1.55
C ALA A 119 -1.25 -1.14 1.29
N GLN A 120 -2.12 -1.74 2.12
CA GLN A 120 -2.59 -3.12 1.93
C GLN A 120 -3.42 -3.28 0.65
N ASP A 121 -4.31 -2.32 0.37
CA ASP A 121 -5.12 -2.30 -0.84
C ASP A 121 -4.22 -2.09 -2.06
N HIS A 122 -3.21 -1.21 -1.96
CA HIS A 122 -2.21 -1.00 -3.00
C HIS A 122 -1.42 -2.28 -3.32
N TYR A 123 -0.93 -2.98 -2.29
CA TYR A 123 -0.28 -4.28 -2.44
C TYR A 123 -1.21 -5.30 -3.11
N THR A 124 -2.45 -5.42 -2.62
CA THR A 124 -3.41 -6.42 -3.10
C THR A 124 -3.79 -6.18 -4.55
N GLU A 125 -3.88 -4.92 -4.97
CA GLU A 125 -4.34 -4.54 -6.29
C GLU A 125 -3.24 -4.61 -7.36
N TYR A 126 -1.99 -4.23 -7.03
CA TYR A 126 -0.90 -4.14 -8.01
C TYR A 126 0.16 -5.23 -7.89
N VAL A 127 0.63 -5.53 -6.67
CA VAL A 127 1.80 -6.38 -6.44
C VAL A 127 1.41 -7.86 -6.32
N LYS A 128 0.41 -8.17 -5.49
CA LYS A 128 -0.03 -9.53 -5.19
C LYS A 128 -0.32 -10.37 -6.44
N PRO A 129 -1.04 -9.89 -7.47
CA PRO A 129 -1.39 -10.72 -8.61
C PRO A 129 -0.17 -11.23 -9.39
N ILE A 130 0.92 -10.45 -9.43
CA ILE A 130 2.16 -10.77 -10.16
C ILE A 130 3.00 -11.73 -9.33
N LEU A 131 3.20 -11.46 -8.04
CA LEU A 131 3.90 -12.39 -7.13
C LEU A 131 3.22 -13.76 -7.10
N ALA A 132 1.88 -13.79 -6.98
CA ALA A 132 1.12 -15.03 -6.99
C ALA A 132 1.25 -15.80 -8.31
N ALA A 133 1.41 -15.11 -9.45
CA ALA A 133 1.64 -15.76 -10.74
C ALA A 133 3.05 -16.35 -10.86
N SER A 134 4.04 -15.78 -10.16
CA SER A 134 5.42 -16.29 -10.14
C SER A 134 5.62 -17.53 -9.28
N GLY A 135 4.69 -17.84 -8.36
CA GLY A 135 4.81 -18.98 -7.44
C GLY A 135 5.77 -18.75 -6.26
N LEU A 136 6.26 -17.53 -6.06
CA LEU A 136 7.16 -17.18 -4.94
C LEU A 136 6.38 -16.98 -3.64
N ASP A 137 6.97 -17.39 -2.52
CA ASP A 137 6.45 -17.11 -1.18
C ASP A 137 6.91 -15.73 -0.69
N TRP A 138 6.11 -15.09 0.16
CA TRP A 138 6.43 -13.77 0.70
C TRP A 138 6.05 -13.61 2.17
N GLU A 139 6.80 -12.75 2.84
CA GLU A 139 6.58 -12.36 4.24
C GLU A 139 6.32 -10.87 4.34
N PHE A 140 5.38 -10.49 5.21
CA PHE A 140 5.06 -9.09 5.43
C PHE A 140 5.71 -8.55 6.68
N VAL A 141 6.33 -7.38 6.53
CA VAL A 141 6.72 -6.50 7.61
C VAL A 141 5.79 -5.30 7.56
N GLN A 142 4.87 -5.21 8.52
CA GLN A 142 3.85 -4.17 8.56
C GLN A 142 4.15 -3.14 9.65
N GLY A 143 4.53 -1.93 9.25
CA GLY A 143 4.67 -0.79 10.15
C GLY A 143 3.33 -0.09 10.35
N ARG A 144 2.79 -0.16 11.57
CA ARG A 144 1.55 0.58 11.92
C ARG A 144 1.86 1.97 12.46
N ARG A 145 3.01 2.12 13.12
CA ARG A 145 3.56 3.36 13.63
C ARG A 145 4.89 3.66 12.94
N ASP A 146 5.26 4.94 12.90
CA ASP A 146 6.54 5.38 12.37
C ASP A 146 7.68 4.75 13.14
N GLY A 147 8.62 4.12 12.45
CA GLY A 147 9.78 3.50 13.07
C GLY A 147 9.63 2.01 13.30
N ASP A 148 8.44 1.43 13.10
CA ASP A 148 8.22 -0.02 13.22
C ASP A 148 9.02 -0.78 12.15
N VAL A 149 9.03 -0.29 10.90
CA VAL A 149 9.79 -0.93 9.79
C VAL A 149 11.28 -0.83 10.06
N ARG A 150 11.72 0.33 10.53
CA ARG A 150 13.12 0.61 10.87
C ARG A 150 13.61 -0.29 12.00
N ALA A 151 12.84 -0.39 13.08
CA ALA A 151 13.13 -1.24 14.22
C ALA A 151 13.22 -2.72 13.82
N TYR A 152 12.24 -3.23 13.07
CA TYR A 152 12.26 -4.61 12.59
C TYR A 152 13.49 -4.89 11.72
N THR A 153 13.80 -3.99 10.78
CA THR A 153 14.96 -4.15 9.87
C THR A 153 16.27 -4.15 10.65
N ALA A 154 16.43 -3.22 11.60
CA ALA A 154 17.61 -3.15 12.45
C ALA A 154 17.76 -4.39 13.34
N GLU A 155 16.67 -4.86 13.95
CA GLU A 155 16.65 -6.07 14.77
C GLU A 155 16.99 -7.32 13.94
N LYS A 156 16.42 -7.46 12.75
CA LYS A 156 16.72 -8.56 11.81
C LYS A 156 18.22 -8.62 11.50
N ILE A 157 18.85 -7.48 11.22
CA ILE A 157 20.29 -7.39 10.95
C ILE A 157 21.10 -7.67 12.23
N ARG A 158 20.73 -7.11 13.38
CA ARG A 158 21.41 -7.39 14.66
C ARG A 158 21.36 -8.86 15.00
N ARG A 159 20.22 -9.53 14.79
CA ARG A 159 20.06 -10.97 15.00
C ARG A 159 21.02 -11.75 14.13
N HIS A 160 21.11 -11.40 12.85
CA HIS A 160 22.09 -12.01 11.93
C HIS A 160 23.53 -11.78 12.42
N ARG A 161 23.88 -10.55 12.81
CA ARG A 161 25.21 -10.22 13.33
C ARG A 161 25.54 -10.99 14.60
N LYS A 162 24.61 -11.08 15.56
CA LYS A 162 24.80 -11.88 16.80
C LYS A 162 25.14 -13.33 16.45
N GLN A 163 24.38 -13.96 15.54
CA GLN A 163 24.62 -15.36 15.14
C GLN A 163 25.99 -15.58 14.49
N VAL A 164 26.49 -14.61 13.73
CA VAL A 164 27.78 -14.73 13.02
C VAL A 164 28.96 -14.34 13.92
N ASP A 165 28.83 -13.25 14.68
CA ASP A 165 29.92 -12.65 15.44
C ASP A 165 30.13 -13.31 16.82
N SER A 166 29.07 -13.76 17.51
CA SER A 166 29.23 -14.39 18.85
C SER A 166 29.66 -15.85 18.77
N GLY A 167 29.46 -16.52 17.62
CA GLY A 167 29.77 -17.95 17.47
C GLY A 167 28.99 -18.87 18.41
N GLU A 168 28.03 -18.35 19.18
CA GLU A 168 27.20 -19.12 20.09
C GLU A 168 26.20 -19.96 19.28
N VAL A 169 26.42 -21.27 19.35
CA VAL A 169 25.64 -22.29 18.62
C VAL A 169 24.21 -22.42 19.15
N GLU A 170 23.99 -22.01 20.40
CA GLU A 170 22.67 -21.98 21.01
C GLU A 170 22.17 -20.53 21.02
N PRO A 171 21.11 -20.21 20.27
CA PRO A 171 20.37 -19.00 20.59
C PRO A 171 19.85 -19.23 22.01
N GLU A 172 20.37 -18.51 23.00
CA GLU A 172 19.57 -18.22 24.18
C GLU A 172 18.33 -17.52 23.62
N LEU A 173 17.26 -18.31 23.48
CA LEU A 173 15.97 -17.79 23.07
C LEU A 173 15.67 -16.69 24.08
N PRO A 174 15.42 -15.44 23.64
CA PRO A 174 14.96 -14.42 24.55
C PRO A 174 13.79 -14.96 25.37
N ASP A 175 13.57 -14.46 26.58
CA ASP A 175 12.48 -14.93 27.47
C ASP A 175 11.11 -14.98 26.74
N GLU A 176 10.94 -14.19 25.68
CA GLU A 176 9.84 -14.27 24.72
C GLU A 176 10.37 -14.41 23.27
N PRO A 177 10.51 -15.65 22.73
CA PRO A 177 11.02 -15.84 21.38
C PRO A 177 10.00 -15.44 20.31
N THR A 178 10.48 -14.79 19.26
CA THR A 178 9.63 -14.40 18.13
C THR A 178 9.18 -15.63 17.32
N LYS A 179 8.01 -15.58 16.69
CA LYS A 179 7.50 -16.68 15.83
C LYS A 179 8.53 -17.14 14.78
N GLU A 180 9.27 -16.20 14.20
CA GLU A 180 10.34 -16.48 13.24
C GLU A 180 11.48 -17.30 13.86
N GLU A 181 11.84 -17.03 15.11
CA GLU A 181 12.92 -17.73 15.83
C GLU A 181 12.52 -19.18 16.12
N ILE A 182 11.27 -19.38 16.56
CA ILE A 182 10.72 -20.73 16.77
C ILE A 182 10.74 -21.52 15.46
N ILE A 183 10.36 -20.90 14.34
CA ILE A 183 10.38 -21.53 13.01
C ILE A 183 11.82 -21.84 12.59
N ALA A 184 12.76 -20.91 12.76
CA ALA A 184 14.17 -21.08 12.40
C ALA A 184 14.84 -22.19 13.23
N ALA A 185 14.59 -22.22 14.54
CA ALA A 185 15.08 -23.28 15.42
C ALA A 185 14.54 -24.66 15.00
N HIS A 186 13.23 -24.75 14.72
CA HIS A 186 12.65 -25.99 14.20
C HIS A 186 13.23 -26.43 12.85
N ARG A 187 13.54 -25.49 11.94
CA ARG A 187 14.20 -25.79 10.66
C ARG A 187 15.61 -26.32 10.87
N LYS A 188 16.39 -25.67 11.74
CA LYS A 188 17.75 -26.11 12.11
C LYS A 188 17.73 -27.53 12.70
N ILE A 189 16.83 -27.80 13.66
CA ILE A 189 16.68 -29.13 14.27
C ILE A 189 16.35 -30.20 13.23
N ARG A 190 15.54 -29.86 12.22
CA ARG A 190 15.15 -30.79 11.13
C ARG A 190 16.15 -30.83 9.98
N GLY A 191 17.27 -30.10 10.07
CA GLY A 191 18.28 -30.03 9.00
C GLY A 191 17.77 -29.44 7.68
N ILE A 192 16.70 -28.64 7.74
CA ILE A 192 16.16 -27.95 6.55
C ILE A 192 17.09 -26.79 6.23
N LYS A 193 17.67 -26.81 5.03
CA LYS A 193 18.55 -25.75 4.55
C LYS A 193 17.75 -24.51 4.17
N ASP A 194 18.33 -23.34 4.43
CA ASP A 194 17.80 -22.09 3.92
C ASP A 194 18.17 -21.94 2.43
N TYR A 195 17.38 -21.14 1.72
CA TYR A 195 17.63 -20.82 0.31
C TYR A 195 18.98 -20.10 0.13
N ASP A 196 19.83 -20.67 -0.74
CA ASP A 196 21.20 -20.23 -1.05
C ASP A 196 21.29 -19.27 -2.26
N GLY A 197 20.15 -18.78 -2.76
CA GLY A 197 20.09 -17.88 -3.90
C GLY A 197 19.86 -16.42 -3.54
N ILE A 198 19.56 -15.63 -4.58
CA ILE A 198 19.31 -14.19 -4.47
C ILE A 198 18.02 -13.95 -3.69
N LYS A 199 18.14 -13.50 -2.46
CA LYS A 199 17.01 -12.98 -1.67
C LYS A 199 16.62 -11.60 -2.17
N GLY A 200 15.44 -11.13 -1.81
CA GLY A 200 14.97 -9.83 -2.26
C GLY A 200 13.97 -9.21 -1.30
N ASP A 201 14.04 -7.89 -1.22
CA ASP A 201 13.10 -7.08 -0.45
C ASP A 201 12.27 -6.21 -1.41
N ILE A 202 10.96 -6.11 -1.17
CA ILE A 202 10.06 -5.15 -1.83
C ILE A 202 9.66 -4.11 -0.80
N VAL A 203 9.89 -2.84 -1.09
CA VAL A 203 9.60 -1.74 -0.17
C VAL A 203 8.57 -0.82 -0.82
N ILE A 204 7.37 -0.73 -0.25
CA ILE A 204 6.23 -0.02 -0.88
C ILE A 204 6.09 1.37 -0.26
N GLY A 205 6.33 2.40 -1.08
CA GLY A 205 6.20 3.82 -0.72
C GLY A 205 7.50 4.49 -0.26
N ARG A 206 7.61 5.80 -0.46
CA ARG A 206 8.77 6.60 -0.03
C ARG A 206 8.97 6.59 1.48
N HIS A 207 7.89 6.57 2.24
CA HIS A 207 7.96 6.58 3.70
C HIS A 207 8.60 5.29 4.24
N THR A 208 8.14 4.12 3.80
CA THR A 208 8.76 2.83 4.16
C THR A 208 10.20 2.75 3.69
N TRP A 209 10.51 3.30 2.50
CA TRP A 209 11.87 3.35 1.97
C TRP A 209 12.84 4.10 2.90
N LYS A 210 12.43 5.25 3.43
CA LYS A 210 13.23 6.01 4.41
C LYS A 210 13.46 5.23 5.69
N GLU A 211 12.42 4.55 6.20
CA GLU A 211 12.54 3.72 7.40
C GLU A 211 13.40 2.47 7.20
N TYR A 212 13.24 1.80 6.07
CA TYR A 212 14.03 0.64 5.68
C TYR A 212 15.51 1.00 5.61
N LEU A 213 15.86 2.07 4.90
CA LEU A 213 17.23 2.56 4.82
C LEU A 213 17.76 2.95 6.19
N ARG A 214 16.97 3.67 6.99
CA ARG A 214 17.33 4.03 8.36
C ARG A 214 17.62 2.79 9.21
N GLY A 215 16.79 1.76 9.09
CA GLY A 215 16.93 0.49 9.79
C GLY A 215 18.14 -0.32 9.33
N LEU A 216 18.47 -0.25 8.04
CA LEU A 216 19.65 -0.88 7.48
C LEU A 216 20.93 -0.25 8.06
N HIS A 217 21.00 1.08 8.11
CA HIS A 217 22.13 1.78 8.72
C HIS A 217 22.20 1.51 10.23
N GLU A 218 21.07 1.59 10.92
CA GLU A 218 21.03 1.31 12.36
C GLU A 218 21.42 -0.15 12.68
N GLY A 219 21.03 -1.09 11.83
CA GLY A 219 21.36 -2.51 11.98
C GLY A 219 22.84 -2.82 11.80
N TRP A 220 23.50 -2.20 10.82
CA TRP A 220 24.92 -2.45 10.53
C TRP A 220 25.87 -1.55 11.33
N LEU A 221 25.59 -0.25 11.43
CA LEU A 221 26.45 0.73 12.11
C LEU A 221 26.15 0.84 13.61
N GLY A 222 24.92 0.53 14.02
CA GLY A 222 24.52 0.65 15.42
C GLY A 222 25.10 -0.46 16.31
N PRO A 223 25.09 -0.24 17.63
CA PRO A 223 25.49 -1.25 18.61
C PRO A 223 24.52 -2.45 18.62
N LEU A 224 25.00 -3.60 19.09
CA LEU A 224 24.18 -4.82 19.27
C LEU A 224 23.30 -4.76 20.51
N THR A 225 23.77 -4.06 21.55
CA THR A 225 23.06 -3.84 22.81
C THR A 225 22.43 -2.45 22.81
N ALA A 226 21.24 -2.33 23.39
CA ALA A 226 20.57 -1.04 23.53
C ALA A 226 21.45 -0.06 24.30
N PRO A 227 21.65 1.18 23.81
CA PRO A 227 22.34 2.19 24.59
C PRO A 227 21.56 2.49 25.89
N PRO A 228 22.25 2.78 26.99
CA PRO A 228 21.58 3.13 28.24
C PRO A 228 20.67 4.35 28.02
N LEU A 229 19.44 4.27 28.53
CA LEU A 229 18.49 5.37 28.44
C LEU A 229 19.09 6.59 29.16
N PRO A 230 19.05 7.80 28.58
CA PRO A 230 19.40 9.00 29.33
C PRO A 230 18.42 9.12 30.50
N ILE A 231 18.95 9.06 31.72
CA ILE A 231 18.18 9.25 32.95
C ILE A 231 17.62 10.67 32.90
N PRO A 232 16.29 10.88 32.99
CA PRO A 232 15.75 12.22 33.05
C PRO A 232 16.25 12.92 34.32
N GLU A 233 16.89 14.08 34.17
CA GLU A 233 17.25 14.94 35.29
C GLU A 233 15.97 15.31 36.07
N PRO A 234 15.93 15.12 37.41
CA PRO A 234 14.73 15.41 38.18
C PRO A 234 14.52 16.93 38.28
N LEU A 235 13.39 17.41 37.75
CA LEU A 235 12.85 18.73 38.05
C LEU A 235 12.50 18.81 39.56
N PRO A 236 12.82 19.91 40.25
CA PRO A 236 12.66 19.99 41.71
C PRO A 236 11.18 20.03 42.11
N THR A 237 10.87 19.21 43.11
CA THR A 237 9.60 19.09 43.84
C THR A 237 9.28 20.37 44.60
N ALA A 238 8.04 20.84 44.51
CA ALA A 238 7.43 21.75 45.47
C ALA A 238 6.05 21.18 45.89
N GLU A 239 5.96 20.77 47.16
CA GLU A 239 4.73 20.58 47.95
C GLU A 239 4.12 22.00 48.19
N SER A 240 2.83 22.27 48.41
CA SER A 240 1.73 21.57 49.08
C SER A 240 0.38 22.28 48.86
N ASP A 241 -0.71 21.51 48.96
CA ASP A 241 -2.09 21.83 49.44
C ASP A 241 -3.03 22.85 48.76
N SER A 242 -4.15 22.34 48.24
CA SER A 242 -5.48 22.53 48.87
C SER A 242 -6.57 21.70 48.16
N GLU A 243 -7.20 20.80 48.91
CA GLU A 243 -8.37 20.03 48.51
C GLU A 243 -9.67 20.84 48.65
N LYS A 244 -10.59 20.64 47.69
CA LYS A 244 -12.05 20.39 47.82
C LYS A 244 -12.85 21.16 46.78
N SER A 245 -13.23 20.48 45.70
CA SER A 245 -14.52 20.61 45.00
C SER A 245 -14.49 19.91 43.63
N GLU A 246 -14.38 18.58 43.57
CA GLU A 246 -14.48 17.88 42.28
C GLU A 246 -14.85 16.40 42.41
N GLU A 247 -15.90 16.10 43.18
CA GLU A 247 -16.33 14.71 43.42
C GLU A 247 -17.45 14.21 42.49
N GLU A 248 -17.96 15.04 41.57
CA GLU A 248 -18.99 14.62 40.60
C GLU A 248 -18.52 14.51 39.13
N LYS A 249 -17.31 14.96 38.79
CA LYS A 249 -16.73 14.76 37.44
C LYS A 249 -15.85 13.51 37.30
N LYS A 250 -15.47 12.87 38.42
CA LYS A 250 -14.57 11.70 38.41
C LYS A 250 -15.23 10.39 37.95
N LYS A 251 -16.56 10.28 37.97
CA LYS A 251 -17.25 9.02 37.58
C LYS A 251 -17.43 8.85 36.07
N GLU A 252 -17.57 9.94 35.30
CA GLU A 252 -17.65 9.84 33.83
C GLU A 252 -16.27 9.74 33.16
N GLU A 253 -15.19 10.20 33.81
CA GLU A 253 -13.83 10.09 33.29
C GLU A 253 -13.18 8.72 33.58
N GLU A 254 -13.60 8.03 34.65
CA GLU A 254 -13.15 6.68 34.98
C GLU A 254 -13.76 5.60 34.07
N GLU A 255 -15.00 5.79 33.60
CA GLU A 255 -15.63 4.85 32.65
C GLU A 255 -15.00 4.94 31.25
N LYS A 256 -14.61 6.14 30.79
CA LYS A 256 -13.86 6.30 29.53
C LYS A 256 -12.43 5.78 29.60
N LYS A 257 -11.75 5.89 30.75
CA LYS A 257 -10.40 5.31 30.95
C LYS A 257 -10.43 3.78 31.04
N LYS A 258 -11.46 3.19 31.64
CA LYS A 258 -11.61 1.72 31.71
C LYS A 258 -11.95 1.08 30.36
N GLU A 259 -12.68 1.75 29.48
CA GLU A 259 -12.88 1.26 28.11
C GLU A 259 -11.60 1.37 27.23
N GLU A 260 -10.75 2.38 27.44
CA GLU A 260 -9.46 2.50 26.74
C GLU A 260 -8.38 1.52 27.25
N GLU A 261 -8.40 1.11 28.52
CA GLU A 261 -7.48 0.10 29.07
C GLU A 261 -7.84 -1.35 28.70
N SER A 262 -9.05 -1.60 28.19
CA SER A 262 -9.48 -2.92 27.72
C SER A 262 -8.87 -3.33 26.37
N LYS A 263 -8.24 -2.39 25.66
CA LYS A 263 -7.39 -2.71 24.50
C LYS A 263 -5.98 -2.98 25.01
N PRO A 264 -5.34 -4.11 24.64
CA PRO A 264 -3.97 -4.38 25.07
C PRO A 264 -3.08 -3.18 24.68
N LYS A 265 -2.53 -2.48 25.69
CA LYS A 265 -1.57 -1.39 25.50
C LYS A 265 -0.42 -1.99 24.70
N ARG A 266 -0.27 -1.52 23.46
CA ARG A 266 0.74 -2.05 22.55
C ARG A 266 2.12 -1.83 23.17
N PRO A 267 3.09 -2.73 22.95
CA PRO A 267 4.44 -2.52 23.45
C PRO A 267 4.97 -1.16 22.98
N PRO A 268 5.72 -0.46 23.85
CA PRO A 268 6.39 0.78 23.49
C PRO A 268 7.35 0.51 22.34
N GLN A 269 7.46 1.47 21.44
CA GLN A 269 8.31 1.32 20.28
C GLN A 269 9.80 1.41 20.67
N PRO A 270 10.68 0.53 20.15
CA PRO A 270 12.10 0.63 20.42
C PRO A 270 12.70 1.92 19.83
N ARG A 271 13.45 2.64 20.67
CA ARG A 271 14.20 3.84 20.27
C ARG A 271 15.36 3.47 19.34
N PRO A 272 15.85 4.39 18.48
CA PRO A 272 16.98 4.12 17.62
C PRO A 272 18.22 3.98 18.47
N TYR A 273 19.09 3.06 18.10
CA TYR A 273 20.38 2.94 18.79
C TYR A 273 21.42 3.90 18.20
N ASN A 274 21.10 4.55 17.07
CA ASN A 274 22.02 5.39 16.34
C ASN A 274 21.30 6.61 15.72
N THR A 275 21.97 7.76 15.57
CA THR A 275 21.49 8.96 14.86
C THR A 275 22.25 9.13 13.52
N PRO A 276 21.74 9.90 12.52
CA PRO A 276 22.46 10.04 11.25
C PRO A 276 23.80 10.77 11.40
N ALA A 277 23.96 11.58 12.44
CA ALA A 277 25.19 12.31 12.73
C ALA A 277 26.36 11.37 13.10
N ASP A 278 26.04 10.19 13.61
CA ASP A 278 27.00 9.21 14.09
C ASP A 278 27.46 8.23 12.99
N TYR A 279 26.89 8.30 11.78
CA TYR A 279 27.24 7.36 10.69
C TYR A 279 28.73 7.39 10.33
N PRO A 280 29.39 8.56 10.17
CA PRO A 280 30.79 8.60 9.79
C PRO A 280 31.74 8.04 10.86
N SER A 281 31.38 8.19 12.14
CA SER A 281 32.20 7.73 13.28
C SER A 281 31.94 6.26 13.65
N SER A 282 30.83 5.68 13.21
CA SER A 282 30.47 4.30 13.54
C SER A 282 31.37 3.29 12.83
N PRO A 283 31.92 2.28 13.55
CA PRO A 283 32.73 1.23 12.95
C PRO A 283 31.88 0.23 12.16
N LEU A 284 32.44 -0.30 11.07
CA LEU A 284 31.80 -1.39 10.33
C LEU A 284 32.08 -2.74 11.03
N PRO A 285 31.07 -3.61 11.19
CA PRO A 285 31.29 -4.97 11.68
C PRO A 285 31.96 -5.84 10.61
N SER A 286 32.74 -6.83 11.04
CA SER A 286 33.37 -7.82 10.15
C SER A 286 32.35 -8.74 9.46
N SER A 287 31.17 -8.92 10.05
CA SER A 287 30.08 -9.73 9.51
C SER A 287 29.31 -9.09 8.36
N ILE A 288 29.65 -7.86 7.96
CA ILE A 288 28.95 -7.17 6.86
C ILE A 288 29.23 -7.88 5.53
N PRO A 289 28.19 -8.27 4.76
CA PRO A 289 28.40 -8.86 3.45
C PRO A 289 28.96 -7.83 2.46
N ASN A 290 29.68 -8.32 1.44
CA ASN A 290 30.18 -7.48 0.36
C ASN A 290 29.04 -6.89 -0.49
N GLU A 291 27.94 -7.62 -0.61
CA GLU A 291 26.75 -7.19 -1.35
C GLU A 291 25.50 -7.45 -0.51
N PHE A 292 24.61 -6.46 -0.46
CA PHE A 292 23.31 -6.65 0.17
C PHE A 292 22.32 -7.31 -0.79
N SER A 293 21.31 -7.96 -0.20
CA SER A 293 20.19 -8.47 -0.97
C SER A 293 19.53 -7.32 -1.75
N PRO A 294 19.26 -7.51 -3.06
CA PRO A 294 18.66 -6.46 -3.87
C PRO A 294 17.27 -6.05 -3.36
N VAL A 295 16.96 -4.77 -3.58
CA VAL A 295 15.70 -4.16 -3.11
C VAL A 295 14.96 -3.51 -4.26
N ALA A 296 13.64 -3.66 -4.28
CA ALA A 296 12.75 -2.99 -5.22
C ALA A 296 11.90 -1.94 -4.49
N PRO A 297 12.21 -0.65 -4.66
CA PRO A 297 11.36 0.43 -4.18
C PRO A 297 10.15 0.60 -5.10
N VAL A 298 8.96 0.30 -4.61
CA VAL A 298 7.71 0.38 -5.35
C VAL A 298 6.98 1.68 -4.99
N ARG A 299 6.56 2.43 -6.03
CA ARG A 299 5.81 3.68 -5.87
C ARG A 299 4.47 3.45 -5.16
N GLU A 300 4.11 4.32 -4.22
CA GLU A 300 2.80 4.38 -3.58
C GLU A 300 2.28 5.83 -3.59
N PRO A 301 1.74 6.32 -4.73
CA PRO A 301 1.29 7.70 -4.81
C PRO A 301 0.01 7.90 -4.00
N HIS A 302 0.17 8.53 -2.85
CA HIS A 302 -0.91 8.86 -1.93
C HIS A 302 -0.99 10.38 -1.72
N LEU A 303 -2.09 10.98 -2.17
CA LEU A 303 -2.31 12.43 -2.12
C LEU A 303 -3.61 12.74 -1.36
N LEU A 304 -3.47 13.51 -0.27
CA LEU A 304 -4.57 13.92 0.60
C LEU A 304 -4.94 15.40 0.40
N GLY A 305 -6.16 15.77 0.79
CA GLY A 305 -6.68 17.13 0.70
C GLY A 305 -7.78 17.37 -0.35
N PHE A 306 -8.54 18.45 -0.18
CA PHE A 306 -9.63 18.84 -1.08
C PHE A 306 -9.13 19.63 -2.30
N LEU A 307 -8.21 20.57 -2.10
CA LEU A 307 -7.63 21.35 -3.20
C LEU A 307 -6.80 20.49 -4.17
N SER A 308 -6.34 19.33 -3.73
CA SER A 308 -5.62 18.33 -4.53
C SER A 308 -6.54 17.39 -5.32
N THR A 309 -7.87 17.56 -5.24
CA THR A 309 -8.84 16.70 -5.94
C THR A 309 -8.68 16.67 -7.47
N PRO A 310 -8.34 17.76 -8.20
CA PRO A 310 -8.13 17.67 -9.65
C PRO A 310 -6.94 16.77 -10.00
N THR A 311 -5.85 16.88 -9.24
CA THR A 311 -4.66 16.01 -9.40
C THR A 311 -4.98 14.56 -9.06
N ARG A 312 -5.77 14.31 -8.00
CA ARG A 312 -6.26 12.97 -7.66
C ARG A 312 -7.12 12.38 -8.78
N LEU A 313 -7.99 13.18 -9.40
CA LEU A 313 -8.83 12.76 -10.52
C LEU A 313 -7.97 12.42 -11.75
N TYR A 314 -6.97 13.24 -12.07
CA TYR A 314 -6.02 12.95 -13.14
C TYR A 314 -5.26 11.64 -12.90
N ARG A 315 -4.75 11.42 -11.68
CA ARG A 315 -4.10 10.16 -11.30
C ARG A 315 -5.05 8.98 -11.34
N PHE A 316 -6.33 9.19 -10.98
CA PHE A 316 -7.36 8.14 -11.01
C PHE A 316 -7.64 7.62 -12.42
N PHE A 317 -7.60 8.49 -13.45
CA PHE A 317 -7.77 8.08 -14.86
C PHE A 317 -6.48 7.56 -15.53
N ASN A 318 -5.35 7.59 -14.82
CA ASN A 318 -4.04 7.17 -15.33
C ASN A 318 -3.43 6.01 -14.53
N ARG A 319 -4.25 5.24 -13.81
CA ARG A 319 -3.75 4.12 -12.99
C ARG A 319 -3.16 2.99 -13.84
N ARG A 320 -3.50 2.91 -15.13
CA ARG A 320 -2.87 1.99 -16.08
C ARG A 320 -1.34 2.13 -16.17
N HIS A 321 -0.82 3.36 -16.14
CA HIS A 321 0.62 3.61 -16.26
C HIS A 321 1.34 3.19 -14.98
N LEU A 322 0.76 3.54 -13.83
CA LEU A 322 1.22 3.09 -12.52
C LEU A 322 1.23 1.56 -12.43
N ALA A 323 0.19 0.87 -12.94
CA ALA A 323 0.16 -0.59 -12.94
C ALA A 323 1.27 -1.21 -13.81
N ASP A 324 1.61 -0.57 -14.93
CA ASP A 324 2.70 -1.03 -15.80
C ASP A 324 4.08 -0.80 -15.15
N GLU A 325 4.29 0.35 -14.51
CA GLU A 325 5.53 0.64 -13.76
C GLU A 325 5.74 -0.30 -12.58
N ILE A 326 4.72 -0.47 -11.72
CA ILE A 326 4.81 -1.41 -10.58
C ILE A 326 4.97 -2.84 -11.09
N GLY A 327 4.27 -3.20 -12.17
CA GLY A 327 4.40 -4.53 -12.75
C GLY A 327 5.81 -4.82 -13.26
N ARG A 328 6.48 -3.81 -13.84
CA ARG A 328 7.88 -3.88 -14.23
C ARG A 328 8.80 -4.13 -13.03
N ASP A 329 8.65 -3.35 -11.96
CA ASP A 329 9.50 -3.45 -10.77
C ASP A 329 9.31 -4.81 -10.08
N VAL A 330 8.06 -5.26 -9.92
CA VAL A 330 7.75 -6.57 -9.30
C VAL A 330 8.22 -7.72 -10.18
N ALA A 331 8.08 -7.63 -11.50
CA ALA A 331 8.59 -8.66 -12.41
C ALA A 331 10.13 -8.76 -12.36
N ALA A 332 10.84 -7.63 -12.20
CA ALA A 332 12.28 -7.64 -11.99
C ALA A 332 12.68 -8.41 -10.73
N VAL A 333 11.91 -8.24 -9.66
CA VAL A 333 12.11 -9.01 -8.41
C VAL A 333 11.91 -10.49 -8.69
N CYS A 334 10.81 -10.89 -9.33
CA CYS A 334 10.51 -12.29 -9.63
C CYS A 334 11.61 -12.97 -10.44
N LEU A 335 12.11 -12.30 -11.50
CA LEU A 335 13.16 -12.81 -12.38
C LEU A 335 14.57 -12.74 -11.78
N ALA A 336 14.71 -12.13 -10.60
CA ALA A 336 15.98 -12.01 -9.86
C ALA A 336 17.11 -11.27 -10.59
N HIS A 337 16.80 -10.44 -11.58
CA HIS A 337 17.79 -9.58 -12.23
C HIS A 337 18.00 -8.28 -11.44
N TYR A 338 19.26 -7.95 -11.15
CA TYR A 338 19.61 -6.78 -10.34
C TYR A 338 20.83 -6.06 -10.90
N ARG A 339 20.95 -4.79 -10.51
CA ARG A 339 22.10 -3.93 -10.78
C ARG A 339 22.54 -3.18 -9.53
N HIS A 340 23.67 -2.50 -9.64
CA HIS A 340 24.14 -1.56 -8.63
C HIS A 340 23.27 -0.29 -8.67
N PHE A 341 23.09 0.38 -7.52
CA PHE A 341 22.56 1.74 -7.54
C PHE A 341 23.59 2.67 -8.19
N SER A 342 23.14 3.55 -9.07
CA SER A 342 24.04 4.49 -9.73
C SER A 342 24.42 5.62 -8.78
N GLU A 343 25.69 6.04 -8.84
CA GLU A 343 26.14 7.28 -8.23
C GLU A 343 26.14 8.37 -9.30
N GLN A 344 25.48 9.50 -9.05
CA GLN A 344 25.60 10.65 -9.95
C GLN A 344 26.91 11.37 -9.63
N SER A 345 27.84 11.35 -10.58
CA SER A 345 29.16 11.99 -10.46
C SER A 345 29.06 13.51 -10.68
N GLY A 346 28.34 14.21 -9.79
CA GLY A 346 28.26 15.68 -9.74
C GLY A 346 29.04 16.29 -8.57
N GLU A 347 29.13 17.63 -8.51
CA GLU A 347 29.71 18.36 -7.36
C GLU A 347 28.97 18.07 -6.04
N ASP A 348 27.66 17.78 -6.12
CA ASP A 348 26.90 17.15 -5.04
C ASP A 348 26.92 15.62 -5.26
N GLN A 349 27.59 14.86 -4.40
CA GLN A 349 27.48 13.40 -4.37
C GLN A 349 26.06 13.00 -3.99
N LYS A 350 25.17 12.86 -4.97
CA LYS A 350 23.79 12.41 -4.76
C LYS A 350 23.66 10.95 -5.15
N TYR A 351 23.22 10.16 -4.19
CA TYR A 351 22.95 8.73 -4.36
C TYR A 351 21.59 8.52 -5.03
N GLU A 352 21.47 7.60 -5.99
CA GLU A 352 20.18 7.24 -6.62
C GLU A 352 19.13 6.89 -5.56
N GLN A 353 19.55 6.23 -4.47
CA GLN A 353 18.74 5.83 -3.33
C GLN A 353 18.02 7.02 -2.65
N GLU A 354 18.62 8.21 -2.66
CA GLU A 354 18.04 9.44 -2.11
C GLU A 354 16.93 10.00 -3.00
N GLU A 355 17.06 9.85 -4.32
CA GLU A 355 16.10 10.35 -5.30
C GLU A 355 14.92 9.39 -5.52
N VAL A 356 15.13 8.10 -5.28
CA VAL A 356 14.11 7.05 -5.40
C VAL A 356 12.83 7.41 -4.63
N LEU A 357 11.71 7.56 -5.35
CA LEU A 357 10.41 7.94 -4.79
C LEU A 357 10.34 9.34 -4.14
N ALA A 358 11.35 10.20 -4.31
CA ALA A 358 11.37 11.53 -3.68
C ALA A 358 10.19 12.43 -4.11
N PHE A 359 9.61 12.20 -5.29
CA PHE A 359 8.43 12.93 -5.75
C PHE A 359 7.19 12.71 -4.84
N GLU A 360 7.11 11.59 -4.11
CA GLU A 360 5.98 11.29 -3.20
C GLU A 360 5.99 12.18 -1.97
N GLU A 361 7.16 12.66 -1.54
CA GLU A 361 7.27 13.56 -0.39
C GLU A 361 6.48 14.86 -0.62
N LYS A 362 6.35 15.29 -1.88
CA LYS A 362 5.56 16.47 -2.27
C LYS A 362 4.05 16.27 -2.10
N ASP A 363 3.59 15.01 -2.12
CA ASP A 363 2.18 14.67 -1.97
C ASP A 363 1.75 14.55 -0.49
N TRP A 364 2.70 14.55 0.44
CA TRP A 364 2.43 14.45 1.86
C TRP A 364 1.80 15.73 2.43
N ILE A 365 1.02 15.57 3.50
CA ILE A 365 0.34 16.68 4.16
C ILE A 365 1.37 17.63 4.79
N LYS A 366 1.18 18.94 4.61
CA LYS A 366 2.07 19.99 5.14
C LYS A 366 2.19 20.01 6.67
N SER A 367 1.14 19.59 7.40
CA SER A 367 1.15 19.51 8.87
C SER A 367 2.21 18.55 9.37
N LEU A 368 2.46 17.45 8.65
CA LEU A 368 3.48 16.46 9.01
C LEU A 368 4.87 17.08 9.14
N TRP A 369 5.19 18.07 8.29
CA TRP A 369 6.47 18.75 8.33
C TRP A 369 6.58 19.75 9.48
N LYS A 370 5.46 20.34 9.91
CA LYS A 370 5.39 21.22 11.09
C LYS A 370 5.50 20.40 12.37
N GLU A 371 4.69 19.36 12.45
CA GLU A 371 4.67 18.38 13.54
C GLU A 371 6.02 17.70 13.71
N ALA A 372 6.87 17.66 12.67
CA ALA A 372 8.23 17.15 12.68
C ALA A 372 9.31 18.15 13.13
N GLY A 373 9.01 19.45 13.18
CA GLY A 373 9.95 20.46 13.63
C GLY A 373 10.40 20.24 15.08
N ASP A 374 11.65 20.56 15.40
CA ASP A 374 12.24 20.32 16.72
C ASP A 374 11.81 21.37 17.77
N GLU A 375 10.63 21.97 17.62
CA GLU A 375 10.08 22.90 18.61
C GLU A 375 9.71 22.16 19.91
N PRO A 376 9.98 22.73 21.09
CA PRO A 376 9.83 22.05 22.37
C PRO A 376 8.37 21.63 22.67
N GLU A 377 7.39 22.34 22.12
CA GLU A 377 5.97 21.96 22.22
C GLU A 377 5.68 20.68 21.43
N ASN A 378 6.13 20.61 20.18
CA ASN A 378 5.97 19.44 19.32
C ASN A 378 6.70 18.21 19.88
N VAL A 379 7.90 18.39 20.47
CA VAL A 379 8.64 17.31 21.14
C VAL A 379 7.86 16.76 22.34
N LYS A 380 7.33 17.63 23.21
CA LYS A 380 6.52 17.22 24.36
C LYS A 380 5.22 16.54 23.95
N GLU A 381 4.57 17.01 22.89
CA GLU A 381 3.36 16.37 22.35
C GLU A 381 3.65 14.99 21.76
N ARG A 382 4.78 14.83 21.05
CA ARG A 382 5.24 13.54 20.53
C ARG A 382 5.56 12.54 21.63
N GLU A 383 6.27 12.98 22.67
CA GLU A 383 6.58 12.15 23.83
C GLU A 383 5.31 11.73 24.57
N LYS A 384 4.33 12.64 24.73
CA LYS A 384 3.00 12.32 25.29
C LYS A 384 2.21 11.35 24.41
N ALA A 385 2.32 11.45 23.09
CA ALA A 385 1.67 10.55 22.14
C ALA A 385 2.38 9.19 22.00
N GLY A 386 3.52 9.00 22.67
CA GLY A 386 4.35 7.80 22.51
C GLY A 386 4.93 7.66 21.09
N ILE A 387 4.98 8.76 20.33
CA ILE A 387 5.62 8.86 19.01
C ILE A 387 7.05 9.28 19.27
N THR A 388 7.93 8.31 19.48
CA THR A 388 9.31 8.61 19.85
C THR A 388 10.11 9.20 18.68
N GLU A 389 9.65 9.01 17.43
CA GLU A 389 10.42 9.36 16.23
C GLU A 389 9.59 9.82 15.05
N VAL A 390 10.20 10.70 14.26
CA VAL A 390 9.66 11.18 12.98
C VAL A 390 10.70 10.96 11.89
N VAL A 391 10.98 9.69 11.58
CA VAL A 391 11.92 9.33 10.50
C VAL A 391 11.43 9.86 9.15
N ARG A 392 10.11 9.92 8.95
CA ARG A 392 9.49 10.30 7.68
C ARG A 392 9.76 11.72 7.23
N ALA A 393 9.80 12.68 8.14
CA ALA A 393 9.97 14.10 7.81
C ALA A 393 11.43 14.57 7.81
N ARG A 394 12.38 13.73 8.25
CA ARG A 394 13.81 14.04 8.18
C ARG A 394 14.35 13.76 6.77
N PRO A 395 15.35 14.52 6.29
CA PRO A 395 16.01 14.20 5.03
C PRO A 395 16.67 12.82 5.11
N LEU A 396 16.76 12.14 3.97
CA LEU A 396 17.48 10.88 3.89
C LEU A 396 18.98 11.16 3.93
N VAL A 397 19.71 10.42 4.75
CA VAL A 397 21.17 10.49 4.86
C VAL A 397 21.69 9.07 4.73
N LEU A 398 22.65 8.87 3.83
CA LEU A 398 23.27 7.57 3.57
C LEU A 398 24.74 7.58 3.97
N ASP A 399 25.21 6.46 4.50
CA ASP A 399 26.64 6.18 4.62
C ASP A 399 27.13 5.62 3.27
N PRO A 400 28.16 6.23 2.63
CA PRO A 400 28.74 5.73 1.38
C PRO A 400 29.06 4.24 1.42
N ARG A 401 29.57 3.74 2.55
CA ARG A 401 29.96 2.35 2.74
C ARG A 401 28.76 1.41 2.57
N ILE A 402 27.60 1.83 3.02
CA ILE A 402 26.37 1.06 2.92
C ILE A 402 25.77 1.23 1.52
N ALA A 403 25.76 2.45 0.99
CA ALA A 403 25.19 2.78 -0.32
C ALA A 403 25.83 1.95 -1.44
N GLU A 404 27.16 1.82 -1.46
CA GLU A 404 27.91 1.03 -2.46
C GLU A 404 27.55 -0.46 -2.45
N ARG A 405 27.15 -1.01 -1.29
CA ARG A 405 26.78 -2.43 -1.13
C ARG A 405 25.35 -2.73 -1.54
N MET A 406 24.50 -1.70 -1.68
CA MET A 406 23.10 -1.89 -2.05
C MET A 406 22.95 -2.26 -3.53
N ARG A 407 21.93 -3.06 -3.83
CA ARG A 407 21.56 -3.49 -5.18
C ARG A 407 20.08 -3.20 -5.42
N ARG A 408 19.73 -2.88 -6.67
CA ARG A 408 18.37 -2.61 -7.12
C ARG A 408 17.93 -3.68 -8.12
N PHE A 409 16.71 -4.18 -7.98
CA PHE A 409 16.13 -5.02 -9.04
C PHE A 409 15.85 -4.21 -10.31
N GLU A 410 16.29 -4.73 -11.45
CA GLU A 410 16.02 -4.15 -12.77
C GLU A 410 15.87 -5.27 -13.79
N LEU A 411 14.92 -5.13 -14.72
CA LEU A 411 14.76 -6.09 -15.80
C LEU A 411 15.96 -6.06 -16.75
N SER A 412 16.38 -7.25 -17.18
CA SER A 412 17.33 -7.39 -18.28
C SER A 412 16.73 -6.84 -19.59
N LYS A 413 17.58 -6.43 -20.54
CA LYS A 413 17.13 -5.96 -21.85
C LYS A 413 16.32 -7.04 -22.59
N GLU A 414 16.75 -8.29 -22.48
CA GLU A 414 16.11 -9.46 -23.07
C GLU A 414 14.70 -9.67 -22.50
N ASP A 415 14.52 -9.51 -21.19
CA ASP A 415 13.21 -9.60 -20.56
C ASP A 415 12.29 -8.47 -20.98
N VAL A 416 12.81 -7.25 -21.13
CA VAL A 416 12.00 -6.12 -21.62
C VAL A 416 11.47 -6.41 -23.02
N GLU A 417 12.30 -6.95 -23.91
CA GLU A 417 11.88 -7.35 -25.25
C GLU A 417 10.89 -8.52 -25.25
N ARG A 418 11.12 -9.52 -24.39
CA ARG A 418 10.19 -10.66 -24.21
C ARG A 418 8.84 -10.17 -23.73
N VAL A 419 8.81 -9.30 -22.73
CA VAL A 419 7.56 -8.75 -22.17
C VAL A 419 6.86 -7.81 -23.15
N ALA A 420 7.59 -7.08 -23.98
CA ALA A 420 7.01 -6.24 -25.03
C ALA A 420 6.21 -7.06 -26.07
N LYS A 421 6.61 -8.31 -26.31
CA LYS A 421 5.92 -9.24 -27.24
C LYS A 421 4.64 -9.84 -26.65
N ILE A 422 4.43 -9.76 -25.33
CA ILE A 422 3.25 -10.34 -24.67
C ILE A 422 2.02 -9.50 -25.01
N ALA A 423 1.15 -10.05 -25.85
CA ALA A 423 -0.17 -9.50 -26.14
C ALA A 423 -1.22 -10.21 -25.27
N VAL A 424 -1.88 -9.45 -24.39
CA VAL A 424 -2.97 -9.98 -23.56
C VAL A 424 -4.28 -9.95 -24.36
N PRO A 425 -4.94 -11.11 -24.57
CA PRO A 425 -6.19 -11.16 -25.31
C PRO A 425 -7.29 -10.40 -24.59
N GLU A 426 -8.24 -9.83 -25.35
CA GLU A 426 -9.35 -9.06 -24.78
C GLU A 426 -10.24 -9.88 -23.85
N GLU A 427 -10.30 -11.20 -24.06
CA GLU A 427 -11.20 -12.13 -23.38
C GLU A 427 -10.84 -12.31 -21.90
N GLU A 428 -9.55 -12.32 -21.57
CA GLU A 428 -9.06 -12.45 -20.19
C GLU A 428 -9.35 -11.19 -19.36
N ILE A 429 -9.42 -10.05 -20.03
CA ILE A 429 -9.62 -8.74 -19.40
C ILE A 429 -11.12 -8.47 -19.22
N GLU A 430 -11.93 -9.02 -20.12
CA GLU A 430 -13.38 -8.88 -20.07
C GLU A 430 -13.93 -9.62 -18.85
N GLY A 431 -14.50 -8.85 -17.94
CA GLY A 431 -15.17 -9.40 -16.76
C GLY A 431 -16.19 -10.47 -17.17
N TRP A 432 -16.38 -11.43 -16.27
CA TRP A 432 -17.21 -12.64 -16.45
C TRP A 432 -18.47 -12.44 -17.29
N THR A 433 -19.22 -11.36 -17.06
CA THR A 433 -20.45 -11.05 -17.79
C THR A 433 -20.21 -10.78 -19.29
N LYS A 434 -19.25 -9.93 -19.66
CA LYS A 434 -18.98 -9.59 -21.07
C LYS A 434 -18.30 -10.75 -21.80
N GLY A 435 -17.39 -11.45 -21.13
CA GLY A 435 -16.80 -12.69 -21.65
C GLY A 435 -17.88 -13.72 -21.98
N LYS A 436 -18.83 -13.95 -21.08
CA LYS A 436 -19.97 -14.85 -21.32
C LYS A 436 -20.89 -14.39 -22.45
N PHE A 437 -21.17 -13.09 -22.58
CA PHE A 437 -21.96 -12.58 -23.70
C PHE A 437 -21.27 -12.77 -25.05
N ARG A 438 -19.95 -12.53 -25.14
CA ARG A 438 -19.18 -12.81 -26.36
C ARG A 438 -19.08 -14.30 -26.67
N GLN A 439 -18.87 -15.14 -25.65
CA GLN A 439 -18.90 -16.60 -25.80
C GLN A 439 -20.27 -17.08 -26.28
N LEU A 440 -21.36 -16.56 -25.72
CA LEU A 440 -22.73 -16.85 -26.14
C LEU A 440 -22.99 -16.38 -27.58
N TYR A 441 -22.48 -15.20 -27.95
CA TYR A 441 -22.57 -14.68 -29.32
C TYR A 441 -21.78 -15.54 -30.31
N ARG A 442 -20.55 -15.95 -29.97
CA ARG A 442 -19.75 -16.87 -30.80
C ARG A 442 -20.39 -18.24 -30.91
N TRP A 443 -20.92 -18.77 -29.80
CA TRP A 443 -21.70 -20.01 -29.80
C TRP A 443 -22.92 -19.92 -30.70
N GLY A 444 -23.68 -18.82 -30.60
CA GLY A 444 -24.84 -18.56 -31.46
C GLY A 444 -24.44 -18.41 -32.93
N LYS A 445 -23.35 -17.69 -33.22
CA LYS A 445 -22.81 -17.50 -34.56
C LYS A 445 -22.32 -18.82 -35.17
N GLY A 446 -21.58 -19.64 -34.41
CA GLY A 446 -21.11 -20.95 -34.85
C GLY A 446 -22.27 -21.92 -35.14
N LYS A 447 -23.33 -21.88 -34.32
CA LYS A 447 -24.57 -22.63 -34.58
C LYS A 447 -25.32 -22.17 -35.84
N VAL A 448 -25.29 -20.87 -36.15
CA VAL A 448 -25.94 -20.30 -37.34
C VAL A 448 -25.12 -20.50 -38.61
N MET A 449 -23.78 -20.51 -38.51
CA MET A 449 -22.86 -20.70 -39.64
C MET A 449 -22.56 -22.17 -39.96
N GLY A 450 -23.13 -23.12 -39.21
CA GLY A 450 -22.99 -24.55 -39.49
C GLY A 450 -21.56 -25.07 -39.33
N GLU A 451 -20.72 -24.43 -38.49
CA GLU A 451 -19.41 -24.99 -38.18
C GLU A 451 -19.60 -26.29 -37.39
N GLU A 452 -19.23 -27.42 -38.02
CA GLU A 452 -19.24 -28.72 -37.39
C GLU A 452 -18.36 -28.70 -36.13
N LYS A 453 -18.88 -29.26 -35.04
CA LYS A 453 -18.13 -29.44 -33.80
C LYS A 453 -16.91 -30.31 -34.09
N ARG A 454 -15.72 -29.73 -34.18
CA ARG A 454 -14.51 -30.50 -33.89
C ARG A 454 -14.53 -30.83 -32.40
N SER A 455 -14.66 -32.12 -32.10
CA SER A 455 -14.53 -32.62 -30.73
C SER A 455 -13.10 -32.41 -30.24
N ASN A 456 -12.92 -32.00 -28.99
CA ASN A 456 -11.61 -31.80 -28.32
C ASN A 456 -10.76 -33.08 -28.17
N VAL A 457 -10.99 -34.12 -28.99
CA VAL A 457 -10.31 -35.42 -28.92
C VAL A 457 -9.28 -35.59 -30.06
N GLU A 458 -9.25 -34.70 -31.06
CA GLU A 458 -8.37 -34.83 -32.22
C GLU A 458 -7.04 -34.04 -32.15
N ASP A 459 -6.76 -33.33 -31.04
CA ASP A 459 -5.48 -32.60 -30.83
C ASP A 459 -4.46 -33.40 -30.00
N VAL A 460 -4.52 -34.73 -30.03
CA VAL A 460 -3.47 -35.61 -29.49
C VAL A 460 -3.07 -36.59 -30.59
N ASP A 461 -2.17 -36.15 -31.46
CA ASP A 461 -1.18 -36.98 -32.17
C ASP A 461 0.04 -36.12 -32.53
#